data_AF-A0A2I0KU72-F1
#
_entry.id   AF-A0A2I0KU72-F1
#
_cell.length_a   1.000
_cell.length_b   1.000
_cell.length_c   1.000
_cell.angle_alpha   90.00
_cell.angle_beta   90.00
_cell.angle_gamma   90.00
#
_symmetry.space_group_name_H-M   'P 1'
#
loop_
_entity.id
_entity.type
_entity.pdbx_description
1 polymer ?
#
loop_
_entity_poly.entity_id
_entity_poly.type
_entity_poly.pdbx_seq_one_letter_code
_entity_poly.pdbx_strand_id
1 'polypeptide(L)'
;MAREIMILRELDHPNVVKLEGLATSRMQYSLYLVFEYMVSDLQRIITRPDERLTEPQIKRYMHQLLSGLQHCHEKGILHRDIKGSNLLIDKTGTLKIGDFGLANYYKPRERRPLTNRVVTLWYRAPELLLGATDYGAGIDLWSAGCLLAEMLAGRPILPGRTEVEQIHRIFKLCGTPPEDYWKKMKLPTTFRPRQTYKSSIVVSFSDFPNTSIALLNSLLALDPAARGSASSALEHEYFHTRPLPCDPSELPIVHQPEDELAFLNEQKM
;
A
#
# COMPACT_ATOMS: atom_id res chain seq x y z
N MET A 1 18.83 5.24 -6.62
CA MET A 1 18.81 6.60 -7.17
C MET A 1 18.54 6.71 -8.66
N ALA A 2 19.44 6.31 -9.59
CA ALA A 2 19.22 6.55 -11.02
C ALA A 2 17.87 5.99 -11.55
N ARG A 3 17.55 4.74 -11.21
CA ARG A 3 16.27 4.11 -11.55
C ARG A 3 15.06 4.86 -10.98
N GLU A 4 15.14 5.28 -9.72
CA GLU A 4 14.07 6.01 -9.06
C GLU A 4 13.80 7.36 -9.75
N ILE A 5 14.85 8.08 -10.13
CA ILE A 5 14.73 9.34 -10.89
C ILE A 5 14.07 9.09 -12.25
N MET A 6 14.45 8.02 -12.95
CA MET A 6 13.83 7.66 -14.22
C MET A 6 12.34 7.34 -14.07
N ILE A 7 12.00 6.50 -13.08
CA ILE A 7 10.63 6.14 -12.76
C ILE A 7 9.80 7.39 -12.41
N LEU A 8 10.28 8.23 -11.50
CA LEU A 8 9.57 9.44 -11.08
C LEU A 8 9.36 10.43 -12.23
N ARG A 9 10.24 10.45 -13.23
CA ARG A 9 10.07 11.28 -14.44
C ARG A 9 9.02 10.74 -15.42
N GLU A 10 8.70 9.45 -15.36
CA GLU A 10 7.68 8.82 -16.22
C GLU A 10 6.27 8.90 -15.62
N LEU A 11 6.17 9.19 -14.33
CA LEU A 11 4.91 9.23 -13.59
C LEU A 11 4.41 10.67 -13.46
N ASP A 12 3.22 10.94 -13.99
CA ASP A 12 2.50 12.20 -13.80
C ASP A 12 1.02 11.90 -13.47
N HIS A 13 0.67 11.97 -12.18
CA HIS A 13 -0.67 11.64 -11.69
C HIS A 13 -0.94 12.35 -10.35
N PRO A 14 -2.16 12.85 -10.06
CA PRO A 14 -2.46 13.60 -8.84
C PRO A 14 -2.15 12.83 -7.54
N ASN A 15 -2.27 11.50 -7.56
CA ASN A 15 -2.00 10.61 -6.43
C ASN A 15 -0.60 9.96 -6.44
N VAL A 16 0.36 10.54 -7.16
CA VAL A 16 1.78 10.14 -7.14
C VAL A 16 2.63 11.39 -6.96
N VAL A 17 3.67 11.33 -6.13
CA VAL A 17 4.58 12.48 -5.94
C VAL A 17 5.26 12.86 -7.25
N LYS A 18 5.35 14.17 -7.51
CA LYS A 18 6.00 14.71 -8.70
C LYS A 18 7.43 15.14 -8.39
N LEU A 19 8.38 14.62 -9.14
CA LEU A 19 9.76 15.11 -9.10
C LEU A 19 9.84 16.43 -9.87
N GLU A 20 9.82 17.54 -9.15
CA GLU A 20 9.85 18.91 -9.69
C GLU A 20 11.25 19.28 -10.21
N GLY A 21 12.31 18.75 -9.61
CA GLY A 21 13.66 19.13 -10.00
C GLY A 21 14.77 18.29 -9.39
N LEU A 22 15.97 18.50 -9.91
CA LEU A 22 17.21 17.95 -9.39
C LEU A 22 18.15 19.11 -9.06
N ALA A 23 18.75 19.10 -7.87
CA ALA A 23 19.82 20.00 -7.52
C ALA A 23 21.09 19.20 -7.17
N THR A 24 22.26 19.78 -7.44
CA THR A 24 23.55 19.14 -7.16
C THR A 24 24.47 20.11 -6.46
N SER A 25 25.20 19.63 -5.45
CA SER A 25 26.27 20.40 -4.79
C SER A 25 27.62 19.82 -5.19
N ARG A 26 28.40 20.59 -5.95
CA ARG A 26 29.75 20.18 -6.37
C ARG A 26 30.72 20.04 -5.20
N MET A 27 30.51 20.78 -4.11
CA MET A 27 31.38 20.73 -2.94
C MET A 27 31.12 19.50 -2.07
N GLN A 28 29.86 19.04 -2.01
CA GLN A 28 29.45 17.95 -1.12
C GLN A 28 29.25 16.61 -1.84
N TYR A 29 29.38 16.57 -3.17
CA TYR A 29 29.04 15.41 -4.00
C TYR A 29 27.63 14.86 -3.74
N SER A 30 26.71 15.75 -3.38
CA SER A 30 25.32 15.44 -3.01
C SER A 30 24.36 15.71 -4.17
N LEU A 31 23.40 14.80 -4.35
CA LEU A 31 22.26 14.94 -5.25
C LEU A 31 21.00 15.15 -4.41
N TYR A 32 20.22 16.16 -4.76
CA TYR A 32 18.96 16.51 -4.11
C TYR A 32 17.81 16.31 -5.09
N LEU A 33 16.75 15.66 -4.62
CA LEU A 33 15.48 15.55 -5.32
C LEU A 33 14.54 16.62 -4.77
N VAL A 34 13.95 17.42 -5.65
CA VAL A 34 13.00 18.48 -5.28
C VAL A 34 11.60 17.99 -5.56
N PHE A 35 10.73 18.05 -4.55
CA PHE A 35 9.34 17.64 -4.61
C PHE A 35 8.45 18.75 -4.05
N GLU A 36 7.15 18.68 -4.33
CA GLU A 36 6.13 19.42 -3.59
C GLU A 36 6.13 19.04 -2.09
N TYR A 37 5.84 20.01 -1.23
CA TYR A 37 5.78 19.81 0.21
C TYR A 37 4.56 19.00 0.62
N MET A 38 4.77 17.97 1.43
CA MET A 38 3.73 17.13 2.02
C MET A 38 3.65 17.42 3.52
N VAL A 39 2.44 17.67 4.01
CA VAL A 39 2.19 18.05 5.40
C VAL A 39 2.39 16.85 6.33
N SER A 40 1.99 15.66 5.88
CA SER A 40 1.98 14.46 6.71
C SER A 40 2.05 13.18 5.88
N ASP A 41 1.81 12.05 6.55
CA ASP A 41 1.66 10.73 5.95
C ASP A 41 0.44 10.01 6.54
N LEU A 42 -0.06 9.01 5.82
CA LEU A 42 -1.25 8.25 6.22
C LEU A 42 -1.03 7.48 7.53
N GLN A 43 0.20 7.05 7.85
CA GLN A 43 0.48 6.34 9.11
C GLN A 43 0.16 7.23 10.31
N ARG A 44 0.60 8.50 10.25
CA ARG A 44 0.27 9.49 11.29
C ARG A 44 -1.22 9.64 11.46
N ILE A 45 -1.98 9.72 10.37
CA ILE A 45 -3.45 9.81 10.41
C ILE A 45 -4.08 8.57 11.07
N ILE A 46 -3.66 7.37 10.66
CA ILE A 46 -4.21 6.09 11.19
C ILE A 46 -3.95 5.93 12.69
N THR A 47 -2.78 6.37 13.16
CA THR A 47 -2.32 6.13 14.55
C THR A 47 -2.76 7.20 15.55
N ARG A 48 -3.61 8.15 15.15
CA ARG A 48 -4.11 9.19 16.05
C ARG A 48 -4.94 8.58 17.18
N PRO A 49 -4.65 8.90 18.46
CA PRO A 49 -5.31 8.26 19.60
C PRO A 49 -6.80 8.58 19.72
N ASP A 50 -7.22 9.78 19.31
CA ASP A 50 -8.56 10.31 19.61
C ASP A 50 -9.47 10.44 18.38
N GLU A 51 -8.97 10.18 17.17
CA GLU A 51 -9.73 10.34 15.94
C GLU A 51 -9.45 9.22 14.96
N ARG A 52 -10.43 8.35 14.75
CA ARG A 52 -10.40 7.29 13.72
C ARG A 52 -10.92 7.83 12.41
N LEU A 53 -10.37 7.32 11.31
CA LEU A 53 -10.93 7.56 9.99
C LEU A 53 -12.35 6.99 9.89
N THR A 54 -13.25 7.79 9.34
CA THR A 54 -14.61 7.36 9.01
C THR A 54 -14.61 6.52 7.73
N GLU A 55 -15.61 5.65 7.54
CA GLU A 55 -15.72 4.84 6.31
C GLU A 55 -15.67 5.68 5.00
N PRO A 56 -16.36 6.83 4.89
CA PRO A 56 -16.23 7.72 3.73
C PRO A 56 -14.80 8.20 3.44
N GLN A 57 -14.05 8.55 4.49
CA GLN A 57 -12.65 8.98 4.36
C GLN A 57 -11.76 7.81 3.94
N ILE A 58 -11.95 6.61 4.52
CA ILE A 58 -11.21 5.40 4.15
C ILE A 58 -11.47 5.06 2.67
N LYS A 59 -12.73 5.13 2.21
CA LYS A 59 -13.08 4.96 0.80
C LYS A 59 -12.37 5.96 -0.09
N ARG A 60 -12.33 7.24 0.30
CA ARG A 60 -11.65 8.30 -0.48
C ARG A 60 -10.14 8.05 -0.58
N TYR A 61 -9.48 7.67 0.51
CA TYR A 61 -8.05 7.33 0.51
C TYR A 61 -7.75 6.06 -0.29
N MET A 62 -8.57 5.02 -0.15
CA MET A 62 -8.41 3.80 -0.94
C MET A 62 -8.57 4.05 -2.43
N HIS A 63 -9.55 4.88 -2.82
CA HIS A 63 -9.71 5.26 -4.21
C HIS A 63 -8.48 6.03 -4.74
N GLN A 64 -7.93 6.97 -3.96
CA GLN A 64 -6.73 7.71 -4.34
C GLN A 64 -5.51 6.79 -4.47
N LEU A 65 -5.31 5.87 -3.52
CA LEU A 65 -4.23 4.88 -3.56
C LEU A 65 -4.34 3.97 -4.78
N LEU A 66 -5.51 3.38 -5.04
CA LEU A 66 -5.72 2.49 -6.18
C LEU A 66 -5.60 3.24 -7.52
N SER A 67 -6.05 4.49 -7.60
CA SER A 67 -5.86 5.34 -8.80
C SER A 67 -4.38 5.61 -9.06
N GLY A 68 -3.60 5.94 -8.04
CA GLY A 68 -2.15 6.11 -8.17
C GLY A 68 -1.44 4.81 -8.57
N LEU A 69 -1.83 3.68 -7.98
CA LEU A 69 -1.30 2.37 -8.34
C LEU A 69 -1.66 1.95 -9.77
N GLN A 70 -2.89 2.21 -10.21
CA GLN A 70 -3.31 1.97 -11.59
C GLN A 70 -2.37 2.68 -12.56
N HIS A 71 -2.12 3.98 -12.36
CA HIS A 71 -1.22 4.76 -13.21
C HIS A 71 0.21 4.19 -13.23
N CYS A 72 0.76 3.82 -12.06
CA CYS A 72 2.05 3.15 -11.99
C CYS A 72 2.06 1.82 -12.78
N HIS A 73 1.02 1.01 -12.61
CA HIS A 73 0.92 -0.31 -13.22
C HIS A 73 0.74 -0.24 -14.74
N GLU A 74 0.00 0.73 -15.25
CA GLU A 74 -0.17 1.02 -16.68
C GLU A 74 1.14 1.45 -17.35
N LYS A 75 2.02 2.14 -16.61
CA LYS A 75 3.39 2.48 -17.04
C LYS A 75 4.38 1.33 -16.87
N GLY A 76 3.93 0.15 -16.40
CA GLY A 76 4.81 -1.00 -16.19
C GLY A 76 5.75 -0.82 -14.99
N ILE A 77 5.33 -0.08 -13.96
CA ILE A 77 6.10 0.18 -12.74
C ILE A 77 5.42 -0.49 -11.55
N LEU A 78 6.16 -1.27 -10.77
CA LEU A 78 5.75 -1.75 -9.45
C LEU A 78 6.33 -0.83 -8.37
N HIS A 79 5.53 -0.47 -7.37
CA HIS A 79 5.99 0.37 -6.27
C HIS A 79 6.86 -0.43 -5.29
N ARG A 80 6.40 -1.61 -4.87
CA ARG A 80 7.13 -2.57 -4.02
C ARG A 80 7.47 -2.09 -2.59
N ASP A 81 6.90 -0.99 -2.13
CA ASP A 81 6.93 -0.59 -0.71
C ASP A 81 5.72 0.27 -0.31
N ILE A 82 4.51 -0.19 -0.64
CA ILE A 82 3.28 0.47 -0.21
C ILE A 82 3.06 0.22 1.29
N LYS A 83 2.99 1.32 2.06
CA LYS A 83 2.76 1.35 3.52
C LYS A 83 2.35 2.77 3.93
N GLY A 84 1.77 2.94 5.12
CA GLY A 84 1.20 4.21 5.56
C GLY A 84 2.19 5.38 5.52
N SER A 85 3.46 5.15 5.90
CA SER A 85 4.50 6.18 5.92
C SER A 85 4.95 6.65 4.53
N ASN A 86 4.64 5.88 3.48
CA ASN A 86 5.00 6.19 2.09
C ASN A 86 3.79 6.76 1.31
N LEU A 87 2.63 6.90 1.97
CA LEU A 87 1.45 7.56 1.42
C LEU A 87 1.35 8.94 2.04
N LEU A 88 1.89 9.91 1.32
CA LEU A 88 2.04 11.28 1.79
C LEU A 88 0.73 12.06 1.60
N ILE A 89 0.51 13.06 2.44
CA ILE A 89 -0.72 13.85 2.48
C ILE A 89 -0.36 15.32 2.30
N ASP A 90 -0.93 15.93 1.27
CA ASP A 90 -0.73 17.36 1.01
C ASP A 90 -1.64 18.24 1.88
N LYS A 91 -1.50 19.56 1.72
CA LYS A 91 -2.27 20.57 2.46
C LYS A 91 -3.78 20.57 2.18
N THR A 92 -4.25 19.79 1.21
CA THR A 92 -5.67 19.62 0.88
C THR A 92 -6.23 18.29 1.36
N GLY A 93 -5.41 17.48 2.05
CA GLY A 93 -5.76 16.12 2.45
C GLY A 93 -5.57 15.09 1.33
N THR A 94 -5.08 15.48 0.16
CA THR A 94 -4.93 14.57 -0.98
C THR A 94 -3.74 13.64 -0.77
N LEU A 95 -3.98 12.35 -0.97
CA LEU A 95 -2.96 11.30 -0.88
C LEU A 95 -2.10 11.25 -2.14
N LYS A 96 -0.78 11.20 -1.95
CA LYS A 96 0.24 10.98 -2.98
C LYS A 96 1.16 9.84 -2.58
N ILE A 97 1.28 8.85 -3.46
CA ILE A 97 2.24 7.75 -3.28
C ILE A 97 3.66 8.32 -3.44
N GLY A 98 4.51 8.11 -2.44
CA GLY A 98 5.91 8.54 -2.40
C GLY A 98 6.88 7.39 -2.12
N ASP A 99 8.18 7.71 -2.09
CA ASP A 99 9.30 6.77 -1.90
C ASP A 99 9.34 5.62 -2.94
N PHE A 100 9.86 5.96 -4.12
CA PHE A 100 10.06 5.02 -5.23
C PHE A 100 11.46 4.36 -5.19
N GLY A 101 12.17 4.41 -4.06
CA GLY A 101 13.52 3.87 -3.93
C GLY A 101 13.58 2.36 -4.19
N LEU A 102 12.52 1.65 -3.81
CA LEU A 102 12.33 0.22 -4.09
C LEU A 102 11.52 -0.05 -5.36
N ALA A 103 11.02 0.95 -6.08
CA ALA A 103 10.25 0.72 -7.30
C ALA A 103 11.08 0.08 -8.42
N ASN A 104 10.42 -0.63 -9.32
CA ASN A 104 11.07 -1.25 -10.47
C ASN A 104 10.12 -1.46 -11.63
N TYR A 105 10.68 -1.52 -12.83
CA TYR A 105 9.92 -1.88 -14.02
C TYR A 105 9.55 -3.36 -13.97
N TYR A 106 8.33 -3.66 -14.39
CA TYR A 106 7.87 -5.02 -14.65
C TYR A 106 7.25 -5.06 -16.04
N LYS A 107 7.48 -6.17 -16.74
CA LYS A 107 6.92 -6.40 -18.06
C LYS A 107 6.21 -7.74 -18.02
N PRO A 108 4.86 -7.78 -18.02
CA PRO A 108 4.12 -9.03 -17.93
C PRO A 108 4.51 -10.06 -19.00
N ARG A 109 4.98 -9.59 -20.16
CA ARG A 109 5.38 -10.43 -21.31
C ARG A 109 6.86 -10.80 -21.33
N GLU A 110 7.70 -10.18 -20.50
CA GLU A 110 9.13 -10.48 -20.42
C GLU A 110 9.46 -10.98 -19.01
N ARG A 111 9.63 -12.30 -18.86
CA ARG A 111 10.04 -12.89 -17.58
C ARG A 111 11.47 -12.47 -17.26
N ARG A 112 11.61 -11.50 -16.37
CA ARG A 112 12.89 -11.09 -15.79
C ARG A 112 12.83 -11.30 -14.28
N PRO A 113 13.76 -12.07 -13.69
CA PRO A 113 13.79 -12.26 -12.26
C PRO A 113 13.92 -10.92 -11.53
N LEU A 114 13.05 -10.69 -10.56
CA LEU A 114 13.06 -9.57 -9.65
C LEU A 114 13.46 -10.04 -8.24
N THR A 115 14.05 -9.13 -7.46
CA THR A 115 14.43 -9.38 -6.06
C THR A 115 13.20 -9.59 -5.17
N ASN A 116 13.16 -10.67 -4.40
CA ASN A 116 12.00 -11.02 -3.54
C ASN A 116 12.04 -10.40 -2.13
N ARG A 117 13.21 -9.96 -1.65
CA ARG A 117 13.37 -9.23 -0.37
C ARG A 117 13.07 -7.74 -0.50
N VAL A 118 11.85 -7.44 -0.94
CA VAL A 118 11.31 -6.08 -1.07
C VAL A 118 10.00 -5.99 -0.28
N VAL A 119 9.45 -4.78 -0.14
CA VAL A 119 8.28 -4.48 0.70
C VAL A 119 8.59 -4.65 2.20
N THR A 120 8.13 -3.68 2.98
CA THR A 120 8.10 -3.76 4.44
C THR A 120 7.33 -5.00 4.91
N LEU A 121 7.88 -5.77 5.85
CA LEU A 121 7.44 -7.14 6.18
C LEU A 121 5.93 -7.27 6.41
N TRP A 122 5.32 -6.30 7.09
CA TRP A 122 3.89 -6.34 7.46
C TRP A 122 2.95 -6.24 6.26
N TYR A 123 3.41 -5.65 5.16
CA TYR A 123 2.66 -5.45 3.91
C TYR A 123 3.14 -6.40 2.80
N ARG A 124 4.12 -7.26 3.08
CA ARG A 124 4.71 -8.14 2.06
C ARG A 124 3.76 -9.27 1.68
N ALA A 125 3.51 -9.39 0.38
CA ALA A 125 2.66 -10.42 -0.20
C ALA A 125 3.20 -11.85 0.05
N PRO A 126 2.34 -12.87 0.18
CA PRO A 126 2.75 -14.24 0.49
C PRO A 126 3.72 -14.83 -0.53
N GLU A 127 3.54 -14.57 -1.82
CA GLU A 127 4.42 -15.06 -2.88
C GLU A 127 5.87 -14.55 -2.74
N LEU A 128 6.06 -13.31 -2.26
CA LEU A 128 7.39 -12.76 -2.00
C LEU A 128 8.06 -13.46 -0.81
N LEU A 129 7.31 -13.68 0.27
CA LEU A 129 7.76 -14.44 1.46
C LEU A 129 8.12 -15.88 1.11
N LEU A 130 7.43 -16.44 0.12
CA LEU A 130 7.60 -17.80 -0.37
C LEU A 130 8.70 -17.93 -1.43
N GLY A 131 9.39 -16.83 -1.78
CA GLY A 131 10.56 -16.87 -2.64
C GLY A 131 10.32 -16.53 -4.11
N ALA A 132 9.12 -16.06 -4.49
CA ALA A 132 8.84 -15.75 -5.89
C ALA A 132 9.74 -14.63 -6.41
N THR A 133 10.39 -14.87 -7.55
CA THR A 133 11.19 -13.88 -8.29
C THR A 133 10.49 -13.41 -9.57
N ASP A 134 9.36 -14.02 -9.93
CA ASP A 134 8.51 -13.61 -11.05
C ASP A 134 7.15 -13.22 -10.48
N TYR A 135 6.92 -11.91 -10.37
CA TYR A 135 5.75 -11.32 -9.72
C TYR A 135 5.35 -10.02 -10.45
N GLY A 136 4.09 -9.61 -10.27
CA GLY A 136 3.52 -8.44 -10.93
C GLY A 136 2.75 -7.54 -9.97
N ALA A 137 1.83 -6.74 -10.52
CA ALA A 137 1.02 -5.75 -9.80
C ALA A 137 0.33 -6.27 -8.52
N GLY A 138 0.04 -7.57 -8.44
CA GLY A 138 -0.60 -8.21 -7.29
C GLY A 138 0.11 -7.98 -5.95
N ILE A 139 1.44 -7.72 -5.92
CA ILE A 139 2.15 -7.44 -4.66
C ILE A 139 1.78 -6.07 -4.07
N ASP A 140 1.54 -5.08 -4.94
CA ASP A 140 1.11 -3.75 -4.51
C ASP A 140 -0.36 -3.78 -4.09
N LEU A 141 -1.19 -4.58 -4.76
CA LEU A 141 -2.60 -4.80 -4.39
C LEU A 141 -2.74 -5.48 -3.02
N TRP A 142 -1.88 -6.46 -2.72
CA TRP A 142 -1.82 -7.06 -1.39
C TRP A 142 -1.49 -6.02 -0.31
N SER A 143 -0.49 -5.18 -0.58
CA SER A 143 -0.08 -4.10 0.33
C SER A 143 -1.22 -3.10 0.55
N ALA A 144 -1.95 -2.74 -0.52
CA ALA A 144 -3.15 -1.90 -0.43
C ALA A 144 -4.28 -2.56 0.37
N GLY A 145 -4.48 -3.88 0.25
CA GLY A 145 -5.43 -4.64 1.07
C GLY A 145 -5.06 -4.62 2.56
N CYS A 146 -3.77 -4.74 2.87
CA CYS A 146 -3.29 -4.60 4.25
C CYS A 146 -3.57 -3.19 4.81
N LEU A 147 -3.39 -2.15 3.99
CA LEU A 147 -3.70 -0.77 4.38
C LEU A 147 -5.19 -0.48 4.55
N LEU A 148 -6.06 -1.04 3.70
CA LEU A 148 -7.51 -0.95 3.89
C LEU A 148 -7.90 -1.50 5.26
N ALA A 149 -7.43 -2.70 5.58
CA ALA A 149 -7.73 -3.34 6.85
C ALA A 149 -7.11 -2.58 8.04
N GLU A 150 -5.91 -2.02 7.88
CA GLU A 150 -5.26 -1.20 8.90
C GLU A 150 -5.99 0.12 9.17
N MET A 151 -6.47 0.81 8.12
CA MET A 151 -7.29 2.02 8.27
C MET A 151 -8.60 1.74 9.01
N LEU A 152 -9.26 0.62 8.72
CA LEU A 152 -10.49 0.20 9.41
C LEU A 152 -10.23 -0.22 10.86
N ALA A 153 -9.11 -0.93 11.11
CA ALA A 153 -8.75 -1.39 12.45
C ALA A 153 -8.16 -0.28 13.35
N GLY A 154 -7.54 0.74 12.75
CA GLY A 154 -6.68 1.73 13.42
C GLY A 154 -5.32 1.18 13.85
N ARG A 155 -4.91 0.01 13.34
CA ARG A 155 -3.64 -0.65 13.69
C ARG A 155 -3.23 -1.70 12.64
N PRO A 156 -1.93 -2.01 12.51
CA PRO A 156 -1.46 -3.04 11.58
C PRO A 156 -2.13 -4.41 11.83
N ILE A 157 -2.62 -5.05 10.77
CA ILE A 157 -3.33 -6.34 10.87
C ILE A 157 -2.41 -7.57 10.87
N LEU A 158 -1.22 -7.46 10.27
CA LEU A 158 -0.27 -8.56 10.13
C LEU A 158 1.16 -8.14 10.57
N PRO A 159 1.38 -7.76 11.85
CA PRO A 159 2.68 -7.30 12.34
C PRO A 159 3.59 -8.48 12.74
N GLY A 160 4.04 -9.29 11.78
CA GLY A 160 5.02 -10.35 12.03
C GLY A 160 6.44 -9.79 12.26
N ARG A 161 7.22 -10.46 13.10
CA ARG A 161 8.62 -10.09 13.41
C ARG A 161 9.64 -10.80 12.53
N THR A 162 9.25 -11.92 11.93
CA THR A 162 10.07 -12.72 11.01
C THR A 162 9.26 -13.14 9.79
N GLU A 163 9.90 -13.51 8.68
CA GLU A 163 9.19 -13.99 7.47
C GLU A 163 8.33 -15.24 7.77
N VAL A 164 8.83 -16.13 8.62
CA VAL A 164 8.10 -17.32 9.08
C VAL A 164 6.89 -16.95 9.94
N GLU A 165 7.03 -15.98 10.84
CA GLU A 165 5.88 -15.50 11.61
C GLU A 165 4.85 -14.81 10.71
N GLN A 166 5.32 -13.98 9.77
CA GLN A 166 4.47 -13.25 8.84
C GLN A 166 3.62 -14.20 8.01
N ILE A 167 4.22 -15.23 7.40
CA ILE A 167 3.48 -16.19 6.58
C ILE A 167 2.46 -16.99 7.42
N HIS A 168 2.79 -17.35 8.66
CA HIS A 168 1.83 -18.02 9.55
C HIS A 168 0.65 -17.11 9.90
N ARG A 169 0.88 -15.82 10.15
CA ARG A 169 -0.20 -14.84 10.37
C ARG A 169 -1.09 -14.72 9.14
N ILE A 170 -0.48 -14.66 7.95
CA ILE A 170 -1.22 -14.63 6.67
C ILE A 170 -2.10 -15.87 6.54
N PHE A 171 -1.56 -17.08 6.73
CA PHE A 171 -2.34 -18.30 6.60
C PHE A 171 -3.41 -18.46 7.66
N LYS A 172 -3.18 -17.95 8.88
CA LYS A 172 -4.21 -17.95 9.93
C LYS A 172 -5.39 -17.05 9.55
N LEU A 173 -5.13 -15.91 8.91
CA LEU A 173 -6.16 -14.95 8.51
C LEU A 173 -6.86 -15.35 7.20
N CYS A 174 -6.09 -15.62 6.15
CA CYS A 174 -6.59 -15.83 4.78
C CYS A 174 -6.91 -17.31 4.50
N GLY A 175 -6.55 -18.21 5.42
CA GLY A 175 -6.59 -19.65 5.22
C GLY A 175 -5.29 -20.21 4.66
N THR A 176 -5.14 -21.53 4.71
CA THR A 176 -3.98 -22.22 4.13
C THR A 176 -4.21 -22.46 2.64
N PRO A 177 -3.20 -22.21 1.77
CA PRO A 177 -3.33 -22.51 0.35
C PRO A 177 -3.62 -24.01 0.12
N PRO A 178 -4.46 -24.37 -0.87
CA PRO A 178 -4.74 -25.76 -1.21
C PRO A 178 -3.49 -26.46 -1.76
N GLU A 179 -3.44 -27.79 -1.71
CA GLU A 179 -2.26 -28.59 -2.11
C GLU A 179 -1.78 -28.27 -3.55
N ASP A 180 -2.71 -28.01 -4.45
CA ASP A 180 -2.39 -27.70 -5.84
C ASP A 180 -1.66 -26.35 -5.99
N TYR A 181 -1.89 -25.40 -5.08
CA TYR A 181 -1.12 -24.15 -5.01
C TYR A 181 0.34 -24.43 -4.65
N TRP A 182 0.58 -25.29 -3.65
CA TRP A 182 1.94 -25.69 -3.24
C TRP A 182 2.71 -26.37 -4.38
N LYS A 183 2.03 -27.26 -5.12
CA LYS A 183 2.60 -27.92 -6.30
C LYS A 183 2.90 -26.94 -7.43
N LYS A 184 1.93 -26.09 -7.79
CA LYS A 184 2.05 -25.08 -8.85
C LYS A 184 3.23 -24.13 -8.59
N MET A 185 3.41 -23.73 -7.34
CA MET A 185 4.43 -22.75 -6.95
C MET A 185 5.76 -23.36 -6.52
N LYS A 186 5.87 -24.70 -6.46
CA LYS A 186 7.09 -25.42 -6.07
C LYS A 186 7.68 -24.90 -4.76
N LEU A 187 6.81 -24.68 -3.77
CA LEU A 187 7.16 -23.97 -2.55
C LEU A 187 8.00 -24.82 -1.58
N PRO A 188 8.88 -24.21 -0.77
CA PRO A 188 9.59 -24.91 0.29
C PRO A 188 8.61 -25.47 1.34
N THR A 189 8.83 -26.71 1.77
CA THR A 189 8.03 -27.36 2.82
C THR A 189 8.21 -26.71 4.19
N THR A 190 9.27 -25.94 4.39
CA THR A 190 9.57 -25.20 5.64
C THR A 190 8.49 -24.20 6.03
N PHE A 191 7.74 -23.67 5.06
CA PHE A 191 6.65 -22.72 5.29
C PHE A 191 5.27 -23.39 5.37
N ARG A 192 5.20 -24.71 5.21
CA ARG A 192 3.94 -25.44 5.26
C ARG A 192 3.43 -25.48 6.71
N PRO A 193 2.25 -24.91 7.01
CA PRO A 193 1.73 -24.94 8.36
C PRO A 193 1.38 -26.39 8.76
N ARG A 194 1.56 -26.72 10.04
CA ARG A 194 1.22 -28.05 10.58
C ARG A 194 -0.30 -28.31 10.61
N GLN A 195 -1.09 -27.24 10.65
CA GLN A 195 -2.55 -27.27 10.67
C GLN A 195 -3.10 -26.48 9.48
N THR A 196 -4.12 -27.03 8.83
CA THR A 196 -4.85 -26.31 7.78
C THR A 196 -5.83 -25.32 8.41
N TYR A 197 -5.72 -24.06 8.01
CA TYR A 197 -6.63 -22.99 8.42
C TYR A 197 -7.68 -22.74 7.33
N LYS A 198 -8.94 -22.57 7.72
CA LYS A 198 -9.95 -21.92 6.86
C LYS A 198 -9.74 -20.40 6.92
N SER A 199 -10.14 -19.69 5.87
CA SER A 199 -10.15 -18.21 5.92
C SER A 199 -11.00 -17.74 7.10
N SER A 200 -10.44 -16.82 7.88
CA SER A 200 -11.10 -16.19 9.01
C SER A 200 -11.36 -14.71 8.78
N ILE A 201 -11.13 -14.16 7.58
CA ILE A 201 -11.31 -12.73 7.27
C ILE A 201 -12.68 -12.21 7.76
N VAL A 202 -13.76 -12.88 7.37
CA VAL A 202 -15.13 -12.49 7.75
C VAL A 202 -15.34 -12.51 9.27
N VAL A 203 -14.74 -13.48 9.96
CA VAL A 203 -14.88 -13.63 11.42
C VAL A 203 -13.97 -12.66 12.18
N SER A 204 -12.76 -12.44 11.70
CA SER A 204 -11.74 -11.58 12.31
C SER A 204 -12.07 -10.10 12.14
N PHE A 205 -12.84 -9.77 11.11
CA PHE A 205 -13.26 -8.42 10.77
C PHE A 205 -14.79 -8.29 10.74
N SER A 206 -15.49 -8.98 11.65
CA SER A 206 -16.95 -8.97 11.75
C SER A 206 -17.55 -7.57 11.92
N ASP A 207 -16.77 -6.65 12.48
CA ASP A 207 -17.18 -5.28 12.76
C ASP A 207 -16.95 -4.34 11.56
N PHE A 208 -16.34 -4.83 10.48
CA PHE A 208 -16.11 -4.02 9.27
C PHE A 208 -17.37 -4.00 8.40
N PRO A 209 -17.57 -2.94 7.59
CA PRO A 209 -18.64 -2.94 6.60
C PRO A 209 -18.49 -4.11 5.62
N ASN A 210 -19.58 -4.81 5.31
CA ASN A 210 -19.58 -6.00 4.44
C ASN A 210 -18.91 -5.76 3.07
N THR A 211 -19.11 -4.58 2.48
CA THR A 211 -18.50 -4.19 1.21
C THR A 211 -16.98 -4.00 1.32
N SER A 212 -16.48 -3.58 2.48
CA SER A 212 -15.04 -3.54 2.78
C SER A 212 -14.46 -4.96 2.83
N ILE A 213 -15.18 -5.89 3.47
CA ILE A 213 -14.78 -7.29 3.56
C ILE A 213 -14.71 -7.94 2.16
N ALA A 214 -15.66 -7.63 1.28
CA ALA A 214 -15.66 -8.10 -0.10
C ALA A 214 -14.42 -7.62 -0.89
N LEU A 215 -14.07 -6.33 -0.79
CA LEU A 215 -12.86 -5.79 -1.41
C LEU A 215 -11.59 -6.41 -0.78
N LEU A 216 -11.56 -6.57 0.54
CA LEU A 216 -10.45 -7.21 1.26
C LEU A 216 -10.23 -8.66 0.82
N ASN A 217 -11.28 -9.44 0.62
CA ASN A 217 -11.17 -10.82 0.13
C ASN A 217 -10.50 -10.87 -1.26
N SER A 218 -10.75 -9.88 -2.11
CA SER A 218 -10.10 -9.76 -3.41
C SER A 218 -8.63 -9.36 -3.27
N LEU A 219 -8.32 -8.29 -2.54
CA LEU A 219 -6.95 -7.77 -2.40
C LEU A 219 -6.03 -8.70 -1.60
N LEU A 220 -6.56 -9.43 -0.62
CA LEU A 220 -5.84 -10.39 0.22
C LEU A 220 -5.97 -11.85 -0.27
N ALA A 221 -6.31 -12.06 -1.55
CA ALA A 221 -6.29 -13.39 -2.14
C ALA A 221 -4.86 -13.98 -2.14
N LEU A 222 -4.71 -15.24 -1.75
CA LEU A 222 -3.40 -15.89 -1.71
C LEU A 222 -2.80 -16.09 -3.11
N ASP A 223 -3.62 -16.49 -4.10
CA ASP A 223 -3.20 -16.53 -5.49
C ASP A 223 -3.14 -15.10 -6.05
N PRO A 224 -1.97 -14.59 -6.49
CA PRO A 224 -1.84 -13.24 -7.03
C PRO A 224 -2.76 -12.99 -8.23
N ALA A 225 -3.09 -14.01 -9.02
CA ALA A 225 -3.99 -13.87 -10.17
C ALA A 225 -5.43 -13.56 -9.74
N ALA A 226 -5.85 -14.00 -8.56
CA ALA A 226 -7.18 -13.74 -8.03
C ALA A 226 -7.35 -12.32 -7.46
N ARG A 227 -6.25 -11.57 -7.28
CA ARG A 227 -6.29 -10.17 -6.81
C ARG A 227 -6.77 -9.17 -7.87
N GLY A 228 -6.76 -9.58 -9.14
CA GLY A 228 -7.11 -8.70 -10.27
C GLY A 228 -6.08 -7.60 -10.50
N SER A 229 -6.57 -6.42 -10.87
CA SER A 229 -5.80 -5.20 -11.17
C SER A 229 -6.29 -4.03 -10.31
N ALA A 230 -5.50 -2.95 -10.25
CA ALA A 230 -5.94 -1.71 -9.61
C ALA A 230 -7.21 -1.14 -10.26
N SER A 231 -7.31 -1.20 -11.59
CA SER A 231 -8.50 -0.79 -12.35
C SER A 231 -9.74 -1.58 -11.94
N SER A 232 -9.66 -2.91 -11.91
CA SER A 232 -10.80 -3.74 -11.47
C SER A 232 -11.15 -3.54 -9.99
N ALA A 233 -10.17 -3.18 -9.15
CA ALA A 233 -10.43 -2.86 -7.75
C ALA A 233 -11.17 -1.52 -7.60
N LEU A 234 -10.90 -0.53 -8.46
CA LEU A 234 -11.62 0.75 -8.49
C LEU A 234 -13.09 0.60 -8.91
N GLU A 235 -13.40 -0.39 -9.73
CA GLU A 235 -14.77 -0.72 -10.15
C GLU A 235 -15.56 -1.52 -9.10
N HIS A 236 -14.95 -1.84 -7.96
CA HIS A 236 -15.58 -2.65 -6.92
C HIS A 236 -16.77 -1.92 -6.28
N GLU A 237 -17.82 -2.67 -5.91
CA GLU A 237 -19.04 -2.15 -5.24
C GLU A 237 -18.77 -1.33 -3.96
N TYR A 238 -17.56 -1.48 -3.40
CA TYR A 238 -17.11 -0.77 -2.20
C TYR A 238 -17.17 0.75 -2.39
N PHE A 239 -16.81 1.24 -3.57
CA PHE A 239 -16.83 2.68 -3.88
C PHE A 239 -18.20 3.20 -4.32
N HIS A 240 -19.14 2.31 -4.64
CA HIS A 240 -20.48 2.67 -5.14
C HIS A 240 -21.60 2.41 -4.13
N THR A 241 -21.32 1.70 -3.05
CA THR A 241 -22.28 1.42 -1.97
C THR A 241 -22.17 2.46 -0.86
N ARG A 242 -23.33 2.95 -0.39
CA ARG A 242 -23.39 3.91 0.71
C ARG A 242 -22.79 3.34 2.01
N PRO A 243 -22.12 4.17 2.83
CA PRO A 243 -21.83 5.58 2.58
C PRO A 243 -20.78 5.75 1.47
N LEU A 244 -20.96 6.75 0.61
CA LEU A 244 -20.06 7.01 -0.52
C LEU A 244 -18.72 7.60 -0.01
N PRO A 245 -17.66 7.59 -0.84
CA PRO A 245 -16.44 8.36 -0.52
C PRO A 245 -16.79 9.81 -0.16
N CYS A 246 -16.14 10.36 0.87
CA CYS A 246 -16.38 11.74 1.29
C CYS A 246 -15.93 12.76 0.23
N ASP A 247 -16.39 14.00 0.37
CA ASP A 247 -15.81 15.10 -0.38
C ASP A 247 -14.32 15.26 0.03
N PRO A 248 -13.41 15.64 -0.90
CA PRO A 248 -12.01 15.89 -0.56
C PRO A 248 -11.80 16.87 0.60
N SER A 249 -12.70 17.85 0.79
CA SER A 249 -12.62 18.81 1.90
C SER A 249 -12.86 18.21 3.29
N GLU A 250 -13.41 17.00 3.36
CA GLU A 250 -13.65 16.26 4.61
C GLU A 250 -12.46 15.37 5.02
N LEU A 251 -11.39 15.32 4.21
CA LEU A 251 -10.19 14.55 4.54
C LEU A 251 -9.39 15.23 5.66
N PRO A 252 -8.91 14.47 6.66
CA PRO A 252 -8.15 15.05 7.76
C PRO A 252 -6.78 15.54 7.28
N ILE A 253 -6.38 16.70 7.79
CA ILE A 253 -5.04 17.26 7.61
C ILE A 253 -4.36 17.29 8.97
N VAL A 254 -3.25 16.57 9.11
CA VAL A 254 -2.51 16.43 10.37
C VAL A 254 -1.16 17.10 10.21
N HIS A 255 -1.00 18.26 10.84
CA HIS A 255 0.25 19.01 10.77
C HIS A 255 1.35 18.35 11.61
N GLN A 256 2.61 18.61 11.26
CA GLN A 256 3.70 18.24 12.14
C GLN A 256 3.67 19.11 13.39
N PRO A 257 4.04 18.60 14.58
CA PRO A 257 4.08 19.42 15.80
C PRO A 257 4.95 20.68 15.67
N GLU A 258 6.01 20.62 14.86
CA GLU A 258 6.90 21.74 14.56
C GLU A 258 6.21 22.79 13.67
N ASP A 259 5.37 22.36 12.73
CA ASP A 259 4.56 23.23 11.87
C ASP A 259 3.38 23.86 12.63
N GLU A 260 2.79 23.16 13.61
CA GLU A 260 1.74 23.72 14.48
C GLU A 260 2.28 24.89 15.30
N LEU A 261 3.51 24.79 15.84
CA LEU A 261 4.18 25.87 16.54
C LEU A 261 4.46 27.07 15.62
N ALA A 262 4.93 26.83 14.40
CA ALA A 262 5.14 27.89 13.41
C ALA A 262 3.82 28.58 13.01
N PHE A 263 2.77 27.81 12.75
CA PHE A 263 1.44 28.31 12.37
C PHE A 263 0.76 29.11 13.51
N LEU A 264 0.86 28.64 14.75
CA LEU A 264 0.34 29.35 15.93
C LEU A 264 1.12 30.64 16.21
N ASN A 265 2.37 30.73 15.81
CA ASN A 265 3.18 31.94 15.94
C ASN A 265 2.88 32.95 14.83
N GLU A 266 2.57 32.51 13.60
CA GLU A 266 2.16 33.38 12.50
C GLU A 266 0.77 34.00 12.72
N GLN A 267 -0.17 33.30 13.37
CA GLN A 267 -1.50 33.85 13.71
C GLN A 267 -1.50 34.83 14.89
N LYS A 268 -0.37 34.97 15.59
CA LYS A 268 -0.19 35.89 16.73
C LYS A 268 0.55 37.19 16.36
N MET A 269 0.95 37.35 15.10
CA MET A 269 1.50 38.59 14.53
C MET A 269 0.45 39.32 13.70
#